data_AF-A0A7C7RIA9-F1
#
_entry.id   AF-A0A7C7RIA9-F1
#
_cell.length_a   1.000
_cell.length_b   1.000
_cell.length_c   1.000
_cell.angle_alpha   90.00
_cell.angle_beta   90.00
_cell.angle_gamma   90.00
#
_symmetry.space_group_name_H-M   'P 1'
#
loop_
_entity.id
_entity.type
_entity.pdbx_description
1 polymer ?
#
loop_
_entity_poly.entity_id
_entity_poly.type
_entity_poly.pdbx_seq_one_letter_code
_entity_poly.pdbx_strand_id
1 'polypeptide(L)'
;MPLMVYMFLKNALEKYERPVTTSEVEEIARNTLPMCADHVVHHLVELYSKGLIKRGWDNERKTFVWNIVEDRPIEELAEKYPDLYINSLYYHTVREALGREITMNQVIKILYKISKGSSRRPSITAIKQKLQKEFGKENGN
;
A
#
# COMPACT_ATOMS: atom_id res chain seq x y z
N MET A 1 4.83 0.73 -2.40
CA MET A 1 3.97 0.14 -3.44
C MET A 1 2.84 1.13 -3.71
N PRO A 2 2.66 1.58 -4.96
CA PRO A 2 1.72 2.66 -5.29
C PRO A 2 0.28 2.37 -4.90
N LEU A 3 -0.22 1.16 -5.19
CA LEU A 3 -1.59 0.78 -4.87
C LEU A 3 -1.86 0.72 -3.35
N MET A 4 -0.86 0.40 -2.53
CA MET A 4 -1.01 0.52 -1.07
C MET A 4 -1.08 1.98 -0.63
N VAL A 5 -0.30 2.86 -1.26
CA VAL A 5 -0.36 4.30 -0.94
C VAL A 5 -1.68 4.91 -1.42
N TYR A 6 -2.24 4.45 -2.54
CA TYR A 6 -3.60 4.80 -2.96
C TYR A 6 -4.63 4.38 -1.90
N MET A 7 -4.50 3.19 -1.33
CA MET A 7 -5.36 2.74 -0.22
C MET A 7 -5.17 3.59 1.05
N PHE A 8 -3.94 3.96 1.42
CA PHE A 8 -3.70 4.86 2.54
C PHE A 8 -4.29 6.25 2.31
N LEU A 9 -4.21 6.77 1.08
CA LEU A 9 -4.85 8.01 0.68
C LEU A 9 -6.36 7.90 0.82
N LYS A 10 -6.98 6.84 0.33
CA LYS A 10 -8.42 6.60 0.47
C LYS A 10 -8.86 6.60 1.94
N ASN A 11 -8.18 5.84 2.78
CA ASN A 11 -8.45 5.79 4.21
C ASN A 11 -8.24 7.16 4.90
N ALA A 12 -7.28 7.96 4.44
CA ALA A 12 -7.09 9.31 4.95
C ALA A 12 -8.26 10.22 4.54
N LEU A 13 -8.69 10.18 3.27
CA LEU A 13 -9.84 10.94 2.79
C LEU A 13 -11.11 10.58 3.55
N GLU A 14 -11.34 9.29 3.83
CA GLU A 14 -12.45 8.81 4.66
C GLU A 14 -12.36 9.31 6.10
N LYS A 15 -11.17 9.28 6.72
CA LYS A 15 -10.96 9.74 8.11
C LYS A 15 -11.17 11.24 8.28
N TYR A 16 -10.69 12.04 7.33
CA TYR A 16 -10.69 13.51 7.44
C TYR A 16 -11.84 14.18 6.69
N GLU A 17 -12.55 13.47 5.80
CA GLU A 17 -13.68 13.96 5.00
C GLU A 17 -13.34 15.18 4.11
N ARG A 18 -12.08 15.27 3.67
CA ARG A 18 -11.56 16.36 2.83
C ARG A 18 -10.26 15.94 2.12
N PRO A 19 -9.75 16.72 1.15
CA PRO A 19 -8.38 16.56 0.67
C PRO A 19 -7.35 16.58 1.83
N VAL A 20 -6.34 15.71 1.72
CA VAL A 20 -5.39 15.43 2.80
C VAL A 20 -3.97 15.80 2.44
N THR A 21 -3.19 16.20 3.43
CA THR A 21 -1.76 16.47 3.28
C THR A 21 -0.97 15.16 3.16
N THR A 22 0.26 15.23 2.64
CA THR A 22 1.17 14.07 2.63
C THR A 22 1.35 13.49 4.04
N SER A 23 1.51 14.33 5.06
CA SER A 23 1.73 13.91 6.45
C SER A 23 0.55 13.13 7.03
N GLU A 24 -0.68 13.45 6.62
CA GLU A 24 -1.89 12.72 7.03
C GLU A 24 -1.95 11.33 6.37
N VAL A 25 -1.57 11.21 5.10
CA VAL A 25 -1.44 9.91 4.42
C VAL A 25 -0.34 9.07 5.08
N GLU A 26 0.79 9.68 5.44
CA GLU A 26 1.85 9.01 6.18
C GLU A 26 1.40 8.56 7.57
N GLU A 27 0.54 9.30 8.26
CA GLU A 27 -0.03 8.89 9.54
C GLU A 27 -0.83 7.60 9.39
N ILE A 28 -1.69 7.51 8.36
CA ILE A 28 -2.40 6.27 8.04
C ILE A 28 -1.43 5.13 7.73
N ALA A 29 -0.39 5.40 6.94
CA ALA A 29 0.64 4.41 6.62
C ALA A 29 1.38 3.92 7.89
N ARG A 30 1.76 4.83 8.79
CA ARG A 30 2.41 4.52 10.07
C ARG A 30 1.53 3.63 10.95
N ASN A 31 0.24 3.88 11.00
CA ASN A 31 -0.69 3.10 11.82
C ASN A 31 -1.06 1.74 11.18
N THR A 32 -0.99 1.63 9.85
CA THR A 32 -1.42 0.43 9.11
C THR A 32 -0.27 -0.50 8.76
N LEU A 33 0.80 0.03 8.17
CA LEU A 33 1.98 -0.72 7.74
C LEU A 33 3.22 0.19 7.79
N PRO A 34 3.82 0.40 8.98
CA PRO A 34 4.86 1.41 9.21
C PRO A 34 6.02 1.40 8.22
N MET A 35 6.39 0.22 7.71
CA MET A 35 7.46 0.04 6.72
C MET A 35 7.23 0.72 5.36
N CYS A 36 6.03 1.27 5.14
CA CYS A 36 5.66 1.98 3.92
C CYS A 36 5.60 3.51 4.07
N ALA A 37 5.66 4.04 5.30
CA ALA A 37 5.45 5.46 5.57
C ALA A 37 6.50 6.36 4.88
N ASP A 38 7.75 5.91 4.83
CA ASP A 38 8.89 6.63 4.26
C ASP A 38 8.84 6.77 2.73
N HIS A 39 7.97 6.04 2.03
CA HIS A 39 7.84 6.08 0.57
C HIS A 39 6.48 6.60 0.10
N VAL A 40 5.64 7.10 1.03
CA VAL A 40 4.33 7.67 0.69
C VAL A 40 4.47 8.78 -0.34
N VAL A 41 5.35 9.76 -0.10
CA VAL A 41 5.54 10.89 -1.02
C VAL A 41 5.94 10.45 -2.42
N HIS A 42 6.85 9.47 -2.54
CA HIS A 42 7.32 8.96 -3.83
C HIS A 42 6.16 8.36 -4.64
N HIS A 43 5.32 7.56 -3.98
CA HIS A 43 4.19 6.93 -4.64
C HIS A 43 3.00 7.86 -4.87
N LEU A 44 2.80 8.90 -4.06
CA LEU A 44 1.82 9.95 -4.36
C LEU A 44 2.16 10.66 -5.67
N VAL A 45 3.45 10.97 -5.89
CA VAL A 45 3.91 11.57 -7.16
C VAL A 45 3.66 10.62 -8.34
N GLU A 46 3.90 9.32 -8.17
CA GLU A 46 3.65 8.31 -9.20
C GLU A 46 2.16 8.14 -9.52
N LEU A 47 1.28 8.13 -8.50
CA LEU A 47 -0.16 8.10 -8.70
C LEU A 47 -0.67 9.38 -9.39
N TYR A 48 -0.06 10.52 -9.07
CA TYR A 48 -0.39 11.81 -9.69
C TYR A 48 0.01 11.84 -11.16
N SER A 49 1.20 11.35 -11.51
CA SER A 49 1.65 11.32 -12.92
C SER A 49 0.77 10.43 -13.81
N LYS A 50 0.07 9.46 -13.22
CA LYS A 50 -0.92 8.61 -13.90
C LYS A 50 -2.35 9.16 -13.90
N GLY A 51 -2.58 10.33 -13.30
CA GLY A 51 -3.89 10.96 -13.24
C GLY A 51 -4.89 10.27 -12.31
N LEU A 52 -4.43 9.38 -11.42
CA LEU A 52 -5.30 8.69 -10.45
C LEU A 52 -5.66 9.57 -9.26
N ILE A 53 -4.76 10.49 -8.94
CA ILE A 53 -4.92 11.47 -7.87
C ILE A 53 -4.62 12.87 -8.40
N LYS A 54 -5.14 13.88 -7.73
CA LYS A 54 -4.90 15.29 -8.02
C LYS A 54 -4.25 15.98 -6.82
N ARG A 55 -3.48 17.02 -7.12
CA ARG A 55 -2.83 17.88 -6.14
C ARG A 55 -3.43 19.29 -6.20
N GLY A 56 -3.82 19.84 -5.06
CA GLY A 56 -4.35 21.20 -4.94
C GLY A 56 -3.61 21.97 -3.85
N TRP A 57 -3.56 23.30 -3.96
CA TRP A 57 -3.11 24.16 -2.87
C TRP A 57 -4.27 24.43 -1.91
N ASP A 58 -4.04 24.23 -0.62
CA ASP A 58 -4.98 24.52 0.45
C ASP A 58 -4.54 25.81 1.17
N ASN A 59 -5.36 26.85 1.12
CA ASN A 59 -5.06 28.15 1.71
C ASN A 59 -5.13 28.16 3.24
N GLU A 60 -6.03 27.37 3.82
CA GLU A 60 -6.19 27.30 5.28
C GLU A 60 -4.97 26.61 5.90
N ARG A 61 -4.53 25.51 5.28
CA ARG A 61 -3.41 24.69 5.74
C ARG A 61 -2.05 25.16 5.20
N LYS A 62 -2.05 26.11 4.25
CA LYS A 62 -0.87 26.66 3.56
C LYS A 62 0.04 25.56 3.01
N THR A 63 -0.55 24.54 2.39
CA THR A 63 0.19 23.38 1.91
C THR A 63 -0.51 22.72 0.73
N PHE A 64 0.18 21.81 0.06
CA PHE A 64 -0.43 20.95 -0.94
C PHE A 64 -1.21 19.81 -0.31
N VAL A 65 -2.40 19.59 -0.84
CA VAL A 65 -3.30 18.50 -0.47
C VAL A 65 -3.55 17.59 -1.68
N TRP A 66 -3.81 16.33 -1.37
CA TRP A 66 -4.08 15.26 -2.31
C TRP A 66 -5.55 14.89 -2.24
N ASN A 67 -6.10 14.54 -3.40
CA ASN A 67 -7.43 13.95 -3.49
C ASN A 67 -7.46 12.90 -4.61
N ILE A 68 -8.37 11.95 -4.53
CA ILE A 68 -8.62 10.98 -5.59
C ILE A 68 -9.40 11.67 -6.72
N VAL A 69 -9.04 11.37 -7.97
CA VAL A 69 -9.77 11.89 -9.15
C VAL A 69 -11.10 11.16 -9.29
N GLU A 70 -11.07 9.83 -9.23
CA GLU A 70 -12.22 8.95 -9.30
C GLU A 70 -11.94 7.72 -8.44
N ASP A 71 -12.83 7.41 -7.50
CA ASP A 71 -12.66 6.25 -6.62
C ASP A 71 -12.90 4.96 -7.42
N ARG A 72 -11.91 4.08 -7.40
CA ARG A 72 -11.89 2.82 -8.13
C ARG A 72 -11.39 1.70 -7.21
N PRO A 73 -11.91 0.47 -7.36
CA PRO A 73 -11.36 -0.70 -6.68
C PRO A 73 -9.88 -0.92 -6.99
N ILE A 74 -9.13 -1.46 -6.02
CA ILE A 74 -7.69 -1.72 -6.20
C ILE A 74 -7.45 -2.75 -7.31
N GLU A 75 -8.34 -3.73 -7.41
CA GLU A 75 -8.32 -4.78 -8.42
C GLU A 75 -8.41 -4.19 -9.83
N GLU A 76 -9.35 -3.26 -10.03
CA GLU A 76 -9.51 -2.54 -11.30
C GLU A 76 -8.27 -1.70 -11.63
N LEU A 77 -7.70 -1.02 -10.63
CA LEU A 77 -6.47 -0.24 -10.81
C LEU A 77 -5.27 -1.14 -11.15
N ALA A 78 -5.19 -2.34 -10.57
CA ALA A 78 -4.14 -3.31 -10.86
C ALA A 78 -4.25 -3.87 -12.29
N GLU A 79 -5.46 -4.08 -12.79
CA GLU A 79 -5.71 -4.51 -14.17
C GLU A 79 -5.39 -3.40 -15.18
N LYS A 80 -5.84 -2.18 -14.91
CA LYS A 80 -5.69 -1.03 -15.82
C LYS A 80 -4.28 -0.42 -15.82
N TYR A 81 -3.59 -0.49 -14.69
CA TYR A 81 -2.23 0.03 -14.51
C TYR A 81 -1.32 -1.07 -13.97
N PRO A 82 -1.02 -2.09 -14.78
CA PRO A 82 -0.28 -3.26 -14.33
C PRO A 82 1.11 -2.89 -13.81
N ASP A 83 1.72 -1.80 -14.25
CA ASP A 83 3.01 -1.34 -13.76
C ASP A 83 2.98 -0.80 -12.31
N LEU A 84 1.82 -0.32 -11.82
CA LEU A 84 1.63 0.00 -10.40
C LEU A 84 1.61 -1.24 -9.50
N TYR A 85 1.38 -2.39 -10.11
CA TYR A 85 1.26 -3.68 -9.45
C TYR A 85 2.52 -4.55 -9.65
N ILE A 86 3.05 -4.64 -10.88
CA ILE A 86 4.23 -5.43 -11.28
C ILE A 86 5.49 -4.98 -10.54
N ASN A 87 5.63 -3.69 -10.28
CA ASN A 87 6.78 -3.14 -9.55
C ASN A 87 6.68 -3.38 -8.02
N SER A 88 5.68 -4.13 -7.56
CA SER A 88 5.44 -4.43 -6.16
C SER A 88 6.12 -5.74 -5.72
N LEU A 89 7.43 -5.66 -5.49
CA LEU A 89 8.24 -6.82 -5.08
C LEU A 89 7.64 -7.60 -3.88
N TYR A 90 7.11 -6.88 -2.88
CA TYR A 90 6.51 -7.49 -1.69
C TYR A 90 5.19 -8.20 -1.98
N TYR A 91 4.32 -7.62 -2.80
CA TYR A 91 3.06 -8.25 -3.18
C TYR A 91 3.32 -9.56 -3.94
N HIS A 92 4.20 -9.51 -4.94
CA HIS A 92 4.56 -10.70 -5.72
C HIS A 92 5.17 -11.79 -4.85
N THR A 93 6.04 -11.41 -3.90
CA THR A 93 6.63 -12.35 -2.96
C THR A 93 5.56 -13.05 -2.11
N VAL A 94 4.56 -12.32 -1.60
CA VAL A 94 3.48 -12.91 -0.80
C VAL A 94 2.60 -13.81 -1.65
N ARG A 95 2.20 -13.37 -2.84
CA ARG A 95 1.36 -14.15 -3.76
C ARG A 95 2.05 -15.44 -4.21
N GLU A 96 3.31 -15.34 -4.64
CA GLU A 96 4.14 -16.48 -5.06
C GLU A 96 4.31 -17.49 -3.92
N ALA A 97 4.63 -17.03 -2.72
CA ALA A 97 4.85 -17.92 -1.58
C ALA A 97 3.58 -18.64 -1.10
N LEU A 98 2.39 -18.08 -1.36
CA LEU A 98 1.11 -18.70 -0.99
C LEU A 98 0.50 -19.55 -2.10
N GLY A 99 0.93 -19.41 -3.36
CA GLY A 99 0.43 -20.21 -4.48
C GLY A 99 -1.06 -20.03 -4.81
N ARG A 100 -1.70 -18.94 -4.34
CA ARG A 100 -3.11 -18.65 -4.56
C ARG A 100 -3.37 -17.15 -4.77
N GLU A 101 -4.54 -16.83 -5.31
CA GLU A 101 -5.00 -15.44 -5.39
C GLU A 101 -5.17 -14.84 -3.98
N ILE A 102 -4.78 -13.58 -3.85
CA ILE A 102 -4.80 -12.85 -2.58
C ILE A 102 -5.12 -11.38 -2.82
N THR A 103 -6.01 -10.83 -2.00
CA THR A 103 -6.40 -9.42 -2.04
C THR A 103 -5.33 -8.52 -1.42
N MET A 104 -5.30 -7.23 -1.79
CA MET A 104 -4.34 -6.28 -1.23
C MET A 104 -4.46 -6.16 0.31
N ASN A 105 -5.69 -6.17 0.82
CA ASN A 105 -5.96 -6.14 2.26
C ASN A 105 -5.35 -7.34 3.00
N GLN A 106 -5.42 -8.53 2.40
CA GLN A 106 -4.79 -9.73 2.97
C GLN A 106 -3.26 -9.60 2.94
N VAL A 107 -2.68 -9.09 1.86
CA VAL A 107 -1.23 -8.82 1.77
C VAL A 107 -0.76 -7.87 2.87
N ILE A 108 -1.49 -6.78 3.12
CA ILE A 108 -1.16 -5.83 4.19
C ILE A 108 -1.18 -6.50 5.56
N LYS A 109 -2.22 -7.28 5.87
CA LYS A 109 -2.30 -8.02 7.14
C LYS A 109 -1.12 -8.99 7.33
N ILE A 110 -0.75 -9.69 6.27
CA ILE A 110 0.40 -10.62 6.27
C ILE A 110 1.70 -9.86 6.50
N LEU A 111 1.95 -8.79 5.75
CA LEU A 111 3.16 -7.99 5.87
C LEU A 111 3.27 -7.34 7.25
N TYR A 112 2.17 -6.85 7.81
CA TYR A 112 2.12 -6.33 9.18
C TYR A 112 2.49 -7.39 10.22
N LYS A 113 1.92 -8.60 10.10
CA LYS A 113 2.25 -9.72 11.00
C LYS A 113 3.72 -10.12 10.88
N ILE A 114 4.26 -10.14 9.67
CA ILE A 114 5.67 -10.46 9.40
C ILE A 114 6.60 -9.39 9.96
N SER A 115 6.28 -8.10 9.78
CA SER A 115 7.07 -6.98 10.29
C SER A 115 6.87 -6.74 11.78
N LYS A 116 5.83 -7.33 12.38
CA LYS A 116 5.39 -7.07 13.76
C LYS A 116 5.15 -5.58 14.03
N GLY A 117 4.61 -4.86 13.04
CA GLY A 117 4.44 -3.40 13.14
C GLY A 117 5.76 -2.62 13.19
N SER A 118 6.88 -3.21 12.72
CA SER A 118 8.13 -2.47 12.58
C SER A 118 8.12 -1.60 11.33
N SER A 119 8.75 -0.43 11.41
CA SER A 119 9.12 0.39 10.24
C SER A 119 10.26 -0.23 9.43
N ARG A 120 11.01 -1.18 10.01
CA ARG A 120 12.07 -1.88 9.29
C ARG A 120 11.46 -2.85 8.29
N ARG A 121 11.86 -2.70 7.02
CA ARG A 121 11.46 -3.60 5.94
C ARG A 121 12.08 -4.99 6.11
N PRO A 122 11.26 -6.06 6.16
CA PRO A 122 11.79 -7.42 6.14
C PRO A 122 12.37 -7.72 4.75
N SER A 123 13.41 -8.55 4.69
CA SER A 123 13.93 -9.01 3.40
C SER A 123 12.95 -9.96 2.72
N ILE A 124 13.04 -10.07 1.39
CA ILE A 124 12.24 -11.01 0.60
C ILE A 124 12.44 -12.45 1.07
N THR A 125 13.68 -12.84 1.34
CA THR A 125 14.00 -14.17 1.90
C THR A 125 13.31 -14.40 3.24
N ALA A 126 13.32 -13.41 4.14
CA ALA A 126 12.66 -13.53 5.44
C ALA A 126 11.13 -13.64 5.32
N ILE A 127 10.53 -12.95 4.34
CA ILE A 127 9.10 -13.08 4.04
C ILE A 127 8.80 -14.50 3.55
N LYS A 128 9.54 -15.00 2.53
CA LYS A 128 9.34 -16.36 1.98
C LYS A 128 9.47 -17.43 3.07
N GLN A 129 10.51 -17.36 3.90
CA GLN A 129 10.73 -18.30 5.01
C GLN A 129 9.60 -18.27 6.05
N LYS A 130 9.13 -17.08 6.46
CA LYS A 130 8.01 -16.97 7.39
C LYS A 130 6.71 -17.50 6.81
N LEU A 131 6.44 -17.20 5.53
CA LEU A 131 5.24 -17.71 4.85
C LEU A 131 5.25 -19.23 4.71
N GLN A 132 6.38 -19.82 4.32
CA GLN A 132 6.54 -21.27 4.30
C GLN A 132 6.35 -21.90 5.69
N LYS A 133 6.85 -21.26 6.75
CA LYS A 133 6.67 -21.76 8.12
C LYS A 133 5.22 -21.68 8.61
N GLU A 134 4.51 -20.60 8.27
CA GLU A 134 3.14 -20.37 8.71
C GLU A 134 2.08 -21.08 7.87
N PHE A 135 2.31 -21.23 6.55
CA PHE A 135 1.32 -21.76 5.60
C PHE A 135 1.78 -23.02 4.85
N GLY A 136 3.07 -23.38 4.91
CA GLY A 136 3.61 -24.58 4.24
C GLY A 136 3.33 -25.90 4.96
N LYS A 137 2.52 -25.90 6.04
CA LYS A 137 2.11 -27.13 6.75
C LYS A 137 0.86 -27.81 6.18
N GLU A 138 0.20 -27.25 5.17
CA GLU A 138 -1.02 -27.86 4.60
C GLU A 138 -0.77 -28.87 3.46
N ASN A 139 0.48 -29.09 3.02
CA ASN A 139 0.82 -30.04 1.95
C ASN A 139 1.83 -31.12 2.39
N GLY A 140 1.61 -31.70 3.57
CA GLY A 140 2.44 -32.81 4.07
C GLY A 140 1.59 -33.85 4.78
N ASN A 141 0.81 -34.61 4.02
CA ASN A 141 0.30 -35.93 4.40
C ASN A 141 0.72 -36.92 3.32
#